data_AF-A0A4D7K0U9-F1
#
_entry.id   AF-A0A4D7K0U9-F1
#
_cell.length_a   1.000
_cell.length_b   1.000
_cell.length_c   1.000
_cell.angle_alpha   90.00
_cell.angle_beta   90.00
_cell.angle_gamma   90.00
#
_symmetry.space_group_name_H-M   'P 1'
#
loop_
_entity.id
_entity.type
_entity.pdbx_description
1 polymer ?
#
loop_
_entity_poly.entity_id
_entity_poly.type
_entity_poly.pdbx_seq_one_letter_code
_entity_poly.pdbx_strand_id
1 'polypeptide(L)'
;MFGDEKDALLKFGAGAGWIHYIGDDVNIGGIEVEFDDASFLPIYAAGRIHFLGLYAGLDAGYAIGLTDVDGGFYWKPLIGIGLFKILELDLFYHSIYPGDGDISSIGLALYLRL
;
A
#
# COMPACT_ATOMS: atom_id res chain seq x y z
N MET A 1 11.79 2.20 13.99
CA MET A 1 12.86 1.47 13.29
C MET A 1 14.00 1.21 14.26
N PHE A 2 14.53 -0.02 14.34
CA PHE A 2 15.70 -0.32 15.16
C PHE A 2 16.93 -0.40 14.25
N GLY A 3 17.88 0.51 14.45
CA GLY A 3 19.09 0.65 13.64
C GLY A 3 19.55 2.11 13.65
N ASP A 4 20.67 2.36 14.32
CA ASP A 4 21.32 3.67 14.44
C ASP A 4 22.02 4.05 13.11
N GLU A 5 21.27 4.44 12.08
CA GLU A 5 21.88 4.97 10.85
C GLU A 5 20.95 6.01 10.21
N LYS A 6 21.15 7.28 10.56
CA LYS A 6 20.39 8.39 9.98
C LYS A 6 20.60 8.52 8.46
N ASP A 7 21.61 7.84 7.90
CA ASP A 7 22.05 7.93 6.51
C ASP A 7 22.16 6.57 5.77
N ALA A 8 21.55 5.50 6.29
CA ALA A 8 21.56 4.20 5.63
C ALA A 8 20.91 4.29 4.23
N LEU A 9 21.66 3.86 3.20
CA LEU A 9 21.15 3.73 1.84
C LEU A 9 19.95 2.77 1.79
N LEU A 10 20.03 1.65 2.52
CA LEU A 10 18.98 0.64 2.59
C LEU A 10 18.32 0.66 3.96
N LYS A 11 16.99 0.62 3.99
CA LYS A 11 16.22 0.48 5.22
C LYS A 11 15.15 -0.57 5.07
N PHE A 12 14.93 -1.32 6.14
CA PHE A 12 13.93 -2.38 6.19
C PHE A 12 12.96 -2.15 7.35
N GLY A 13 11.76 -2.68 7.21
CA GLY A 13 10.73 -2.64 8.23
C GLY A 13 9.67 -3.70 8.01
N ALA A 14 8.70 -3.71 8.89
CA ALA A 14 7.47 -4.48 8.74
C ALA A 14 6.31 -3.61 9.20
N GLY A 15 5.12 -3.87 8.69
CA GLY A 15 3.92 -3.10 8.99
C GLY A 15 2.66 -3.92 8.82
N ALA A 16 1.58 -3.37 9.36
CA ALA A 16 0.23 -3.77 9.04
C ALA A 16 -0.59 -2.52 8.73
N GLY A 17 -1.70 -2.67 8.00
CA GLY A 17 -2.57 -1.55 7.66
C GLY A 17 -4.02 -1.99 7.52
N TRP A 18 -4.89 -1.05 7.15
CA TRP A 18 -6.27 -1.33 6.81
C TRP A 18 -6.58 -0.65 5.48
N ILE A 19 -7.19 -1.40 4.56
CA ILE A 19 -7.57 -0.93 3.23
C ILE A 19 -9.05 -1.24 3.07
N HIS A 20 -9.81 -0.26 2.57
CA HIS A 20 -11.23 -0.40 2.27
C HIS A 20 -11.50 0.19 0.89
N TYR A 21 -12.09 -0.62 0.00
CA TYR A 21 -12.57 -0.21 -1.30
C TYR A 21 -14.08 -0.08 -1.23
N ILE A 22 -14.58 1.03 -1.76
CA ILE A 22 -16.01 1.30 -1.90
C ILE A 22 -16.42 0.85 -3.29
N GLY A 23 -17.33 -0.10 -3.35
CA GLY A 23 -17.96 -0.55 -4.58
C GLY A 23 -18.99 0.46 -5.09
N ASP A 24 -19.20 0.50 -6.41
CA ASP A 24 -20.19 1.37 -7.03
C ASP A 24 -20.85 0.63 -8.20
N ASP A 25 -22.12 0.90 -8.45
CA ASP A 25 -22.91 0.21 -9.47
C ASP A 25 -22.68 0.86 -10.84
N VAL A 26 -22.22 0.05 -11.80
CA VAL A 26 -21.88 0.56 -13.14
C VAL A 26 -22.87 0.04 -14.17
N ASN A 27 -23.51 0.96 -14.89
CA ASN A 27 -24.37 0.61 -16.03
C ASN A 27 -23.54 0.54 -17.33
N ILE A 28 -23.44 -0.66 -17.92
CA ILE A 28 -22.74 -0.89 -19.19
C ILE A 28 -23.77 -1.39 -20.22
N GLY A 29 -24.21 -0.49 -21.11
CA GLY A 29 -25.10 -0.85 -22.21
C GLY A 29 -26.50 -1.33 -21.78
N GLY A 30 -27.00 -0.86 -20.62
CA GLY A 30 -28.29 -1.25 -20.07
C GLY A 30 -28.23 -2.47 -19.13
N ILE A 31 -27.04 -3.03 -18.89
CA ILE A 31 -26.79 -4.04 -17.86
C ILE A 31 -26.20 -3.35 -16.64
N GLU A 32 -26.81 -3.55 -15.48
CA GLU A 32 -26.31 -3.09 -14.19
C GLU A 32 -25.34 -4.13 -13.64
N VAL A 33 -24.11 -3.71 -13.35
CA VAL A 33 -23.09 -4.53 -12.71
C VAL A 33 -22.81 -3.92 -11.34
N GLU A 34 -23.23 -4.64 -10.31
CA GLU A 34 -23.01 -4.27 -8.91
C GLU A 34 -21.59 -4.72 -8.51
N PHE A 35 -20.86 -3.84 -7.82
CA PHE A 35 -19.55 -4.14 -7.25
C PHE A 35 -19.64 -4.02 -5.73
N ASP A 36 -19.31 -5.09 -5.01
CA ASP A 36 -19.32 -5.08 -3.54
C ASP A 36 -18.11 -4.36 -2.93
N ASP A 37 -18.27 -3.87 -1.70
CA ASP A 37 -17.18 -3.33 -0.89
C ASP A 37 -16.15 -4.42 -0.53
N ALA A 38 -14.87 -4.05 -0.54
CA ALA A 38 -13.78 -4.97 -0.22
C ALA A 38 -12.87 -4.40 0.87
N SER A 39 -12.67 -5.14 1.96
CA SER A 39 -11.79 -4.73 3.06
C SER A 39 -10.64 -5.70 3.29
N PHE A 40 -9.47 -5.17 3.59
CA PHE A 40 -8.26 -5.96 3.78
C PHE A 40 -7.40 -5.48 4.95
N LEU A 41 -6.74 -6.43 5.61
CA LEU A 41 -5.66 -6.22 6.59
C LEU A 41 -4.33 -6.70 5.97
N PRO A 42 -3.58 -5.85 5.25
CA PRO A 42 -2.24 -6.17 4.81
C PRO A 42 -1.28 -6.31 5.99
N ILE A 43 -0.48 -7.37 5.99
CA ILE A 43 0.72 -7.54 6.82
C ILE A 43 1.89 -7.71 5.87
N TYR A 44 2.92 -6.88 6.02
CA TYR A 44 3.97 -6.76 5.00
C TYR A 44 5.35 -6.47 5.59
N ALA A 45 6.37 -6.88 4.85
CA ALA A 45 7.73 -6.37 4.98
C ALA A 45 7.91 -5.16 4.06
N ALA A 46 8.74 -4.23 4.48
CA ALA A 46 9.02 -2.98 3.78
C ALA A 46 10.52 -2.87 3.50
N GLY A 47 10.87 -2.56 2.27
CA GLY A 47 12.23 -2.18 1.86
C GLY A 47 12.24 -0.78 1.28
N ARG A 48 13.26 0.02 1.61
CA ARG A 48 13.46 1.39 1.13
C ARG A 48 14.91 1.63 0.71
N ILE A 49 15.10 2.34 -0.39
CA ILE A 49 16.39 2.85 -0.84
C ILE A 49 16.35 4.38 -0.80
N HIS A 50 17.27 5.02 -0.08
CA HIS A 50 17.30 6.47 0.10
C HIS A 50 18.39 7.12 -0.75
N PHE A 51 18.07 8.18 -1.47
CA PHE A 51 19.02 8.93 -2.29
C PHE A 51 18.69 10.42 -2.32
N LEU A 52 19.62 11.27 -1.86
CA LEU A 52 19.53 12.74 -1.93
C LEU A 52 18.19 13.34 -1.43
N GLY A 53 17.64 12.81 -0.33
CA GLY A 53 16.38 13.29 0.27
C GLY A 53 15.10 12.70 -0.30
N LEU A 54 15.22 11.90 -1.37
CA LEU A 54 14.17 11.06 -1.92
C LEU A 54 14.36 9.60 -1.46
N TYR A 55 13.32 8.80 -1.59
CA TYR A 55 13.44 7.35 -1.50
C TYR A 55 12.50 6.66 -2.48
N ALA A 56 12.87 5.43 -2.83
CA ALA A 56 12.01 4.47 -3.51
C ALA A 56 11.87 3.23 -2.62
N GLY A 57 10.76 2.52 -2.76
CA GLY A 57 10.43 1.43 -1.87
C GLY A 57 9.50 0.40 -2.46
N LEU A 58 9.45 -0.73 -1.77
CA LEU A 58 8.46 -1.78 -1.97
C LEU A 58 7.99 -2.26 -0.60
N ASP A 59 6.68 -2.30 -0.42
CA ASP A 59 6.04 -3.12 0.61
C ASP A 59 5.53 -4.40 -0.05
N ALA A 60 5.76 -5.56 0.56
CA ALA A 60 5.30 -6.84 0.05
C ALA A 60 4.89 -7.77 1.19
N GLY A 61 3.80 -8.52 1.00
CA GLY A 61 3.26 -9.40 2.03
C GLY A 61 1.96 -10.06 1.62
N TYR A 62 1.07 -10.25 2.59
CA TYR A 62 -0.22 -10.88 2.39
C TYR A 62 -1.31 -10.01 3.01
N ALA A 63 -2.39 -9.79 2.26
CA ALA A 63 -3.56 -9.08 2.70
C ALA A 63 -4.65 -10.08 3.08
N ILE A 64 -5.05 -10.05 4.35
CA ILE A 64 -6.16 -10.88 4.85
C ILE A 64 -7.46 -10.19 4.46
N GLY A 65 -8.36 -10.89 3.76
CA GLY A 65 -9.71 -10.41 3.49
C GLY A 65 -10.53 -10.28 4.78
N LEU A 66 -11.23 -9.16 4.94
CA LEU A 66 -12.08 -8.85 6.11
C LEU A 66 -13.57 -8.77 5.77
N THR A 67 -13.93 -8.81 4.49
CA THR A 67 -15.30 -8.95 3.97
C THR A 67 -15.42 -10.31 3.27
N ASP A 68 -16.41 -10.49 2.38
CA ASP A 68 -16.62 -11.74 1.62
C ASP A 68 -15.60 -11.94 0.47
N VAL A 69 -14.50 -11.18 0.48
CA VAL A 69 -13.38 -11.29 -0.47
C VAL A 69 -12.25 -12.15 0.11
N ASP A 70 -11.63 -12.97 -0.73
CA ASP A 70 -10.46 -13.75 -0.33
C ASP A 70 -9.22 -12.88 -0.06
N GLY A 71 -8.34 -13.35 0.81
CA GLY A 71 -7.04 -12.73 1.01
C GLY A 71 -6.09 -12.98 -0.16
N GLY A 72 -5.06 -12.15 -0.29
CA GLY A 72 -4.20 -12.17 -1.47
C GLY A 72 -2.77 -11.70 -1.25
N PHE A 73 -1.92 -11.97 -2.23
CA PHE A 73 -0.58 -11.39 -2.26
C PHE A 73 -0.70 -9.87 -2.37
N TYR A 74 -0.04 -9.16 -1.45
CA TYR A 74 -0.03 -7.72 -1.39
C TYR A 74 1.33 -7.19 -1.80
N TRP A 75 1.35 -6.21 -2.71
CA TRP A 75 2.56 -5.48 -3.04
C TRP A 75 2.25 -4.02 -3.33
N LYS A 76 3.17 -3.14 -2.92
CA LYS A 76 3.03 -1.68 -3.04
C LYS A 76 4.38 -1.05 -3.33
N PRO A 77 4.72 -0.82 -4.61
CA PRO A 77 5.84 0.04 -4.97
C PRO A 77 5.51 1.48 -4.63
N LEU A 78 6.51 2.24 -4.18
CA LEU A 78 6.34 3.64 -3.86
C LEU A 78 7.60 4.45 -4.11
N ILE A 79 7.40 5.74 -4.27
CA ILE A 79 8.45 6.76 -4.19
C ILE A 79 7.99 7.83 -3.21
N GLY A 80 8.92 8.42 -2.49
CA GLY A 80 8.58 9.43 -1.50
C GLY A 80 9.70 10.40 -1.17
N ILE A 81 9.33 11.43 -0.42
CA ILE A 81 10.20 12.54 -0.03
C ILE A 81 10.04 12.82 1.47
N GLY A 82 11.15 13.09 2.14
CA GLY A 82 11.13 13.54 3.53
C GLY A 82 10.91 15.05 3.62
N LEU A 83 9.92 15.49 4.39
CA LEU A 83 9.59 16.89 4.65
C LEU A 83 9.82 17.24 6.12
N PHE A 84 10.52 18.34 6.37
CA PHE A 84 10.71 18.93 7.71
C PHE A 84 11.23 17.95 8.79
N LYS A 85 11.89 16.85 8.38
CA LYS A 85 12.39 15.73 9.23
C LYS A 85 11.32 14.96 10.04
N ILE A 86 10.05 15.32 9.94
CA ILE A 86 8.93 14.75 10.71
C ILE A 86 7.84 14.15 9.81
N LEU A 87 7.78 14.58 8.55
CA LEU A 87 6.81 14.09 7.58
C LEU A 87 7.50 13.36 6.44
N GLU A 88 6.80 12.38 5.90
CA GLU A 88 7.17 11.64 4.71
C GLU A 88 5.95 11.61 3.80
N LEU A 89 6.12 11.99 2.53
CA LEU A 89 5.05 12.00 1.53
C LEU A 89 5.37 10.96 0.45
N ASP A 90 4.43 10.05 0.22
CA ASP A 90 4.57 8.96 -0.74
C ASP A 90 3.57 9.11 -1.88
N LEU A 91 4.02 8.82 -3.10
CA LEU A 91 3.20 8.36 -4.20
C LEU A 91 3.39 6.86 -4.35
N PHE A 92 2.28 6.12 -4.37
CA PHE A 92 2.33 4.67 -4.44
C PHE A 92 1.29 4.12 -5.40
N TYR A 93 1.59 2.93 -5.91
CA TYR A 93 0.61 2.00 -6.44
C TYR A 93 0.56 0.81 -5.48
N HIS A 94 -0.59 0.19 -5.29
CA HIS A 94 -0.66 -1.11 -4.65
C HIS A 94 -1.67 -2.01 -5.34
N SER A 95 -1.42 -3.32 -5.28
CA SER A 95 -2.32 -4.36 -5.72
C SER A 95 -2.43 -5.45 -4.66
N ILE A 96 -3.62 -6.05 -4.60
CA ILE A 96 -3.91 -7.27 -3.86
C ILE A 96 -4.44 -8.27 -4.89
N TYR A 97 -3.83 -9.45 -4.94
CA TYR A 97 -4.25 -10.56 -5.80
C TYR A 97 -4.95 -11.65 -4.98
N PRO A 98 -6.29 -11.60 -4.81
CA PRO A 98 -7.08 -12.64 -4.13
C PRO A 98 -7.26 -13.96 -4.92
N GLY A 99 -6.85 -14.02 -6.19
CA GLY A 99 -6.91 -15.24 -7.01
C GLY A 99 -7.72 -15.07 -8.30
N ASP A 100 -8.84 -14.35 -8.23
CA ASP A 100 -9.78 -14.18 -9.36
C ASP A 100 -9.63 -12.84 -10.10
N GLY A 101 -8.60 -12.06 -9.76
CA GLY A 101 -8.31 -10.77 -10.34
C GLY A 101 -7.47 -9.91 -9.38
N ASP A 102 -7.01 -8.77 -9.85
CA ASP A 102 -6.32 -7.78 -9.02
C ASP A 102 -7.27 -6.68 -8.58
N ILE A 103 -7.27 -6.36 -7.30
CA ILE A 103 -7.83 -5.09 -6.80
C ILE A 103 -6.66 -4.16 -6.54
N SER A 104 -6.67 -2.98 -7.16
CA SER A 104 -5.52 -2.09 -7.14
C SER A 104 -5.89 -0.62 -7.12
N SER A 105 -4.97 0.22 -6.63
CA SER A 105 -5.15 1.67 -6.67
C SER A 105 -3.80 2.42 -6.74
N ILE A 106 -3.86 3.66 -7.18
CA ILE A 106 -2.77 4.65 -7.06
C ILE A 106 -3.20 5.66 -5.99
N GLY A 107 -2.29 6.03 -5.11
CA GLY A 107 -2.59 6.92 -4.01
C GLY A 107 -1.42 7.75 -3.52
N LEU A 108 -1.75 8.68 -2.62
CA LEU A 108 -0.79 9.47 -1.86
C LEU A 108 -0.90 9.12 -0.38
N ALA A 109 0.22 9.05 0.33
CA ALA A 109 0.24 8.81 1.77
C ALA A 109 1.13 9.82 2.49
N LEU A 110 0.69 10.22 3.68
CA LEU A 110 1.44 11.07 4.58
C LEU A 110 1.81 10.28 5.84
N TYR A 111 3.10 10.17 6.12
CA TYR A 111 3.64 9.44 7.25
C TYR A 111 4.23 10.41 8.27
N LEU A 112 3.97 10.13 9.54
CA LEU A 112 4.63 10.79 10.66
C LEU A 112 5.85 9.96 11.07
N ARG A 113 7.00 10.61 11.07
CA ARG A 113 8.24 10.04 11.58
C ARG A 113 8.34 10.33 13.07
N LEU A 114 8.07 9.30 13.86
CA LEU A 114 8.15 9.29 15.32
C LEU A 114 9.54 8.87 15.82
#